data_AF-A0A1L9WJJ7-F1
#
_entry.id   AF-A0A1L9WJJ7-F1
#
_cell.length_a   1.000
_cell.length_b   1.000
_cell.length_c   1.000
_cell.angle_alpha   90.00
_cell.angle_beta   90.00
_cell.angle_gamma   90.00
#
_symmetry.space_group_name_H-M   'P 1'
#
loop_
_entity.id
_entity.type
_entity.pdbx_description
1 polymer ?
#
loop_
_entity_poly.entity_id
_entity_poly.type
_entity_poly.pdbx_seq_one_letter_code
_entity_poly.pdbx_strand_id
1 'polypeptide(L)'
;MPWSILPKSVTAWLNLWDERFCEDVRDFHGAQEARARLHFQGEAGKLTHVEALIRNDVALNFAIQRGAVLQSELKTLSVWLVISGAADVTTAEEIYSSIQTIEPQLSTLEETIWRLERRTHEVLSRFPEGPLERAVNCNRARSHWHMAPLLKEDCAGRDGCCTRKCRCCAKPRSTARAKQGHCTSACA
;
A
#
# COMPACT_ATOMS: atom_id res chain seq x y z
N MET A 1 -3.67 -22.06 -32.90
CA MET A 1 -3.50 -23.42 -32.34
C MET A 1 -3.79 -23.34 -30.84
N PRO A 2 -4.59 -24.24 -30.25
CA PRO A 2 -4.84 -24.20 -28.82
C PRO A 2 -3.58 -24.70 -28.10
N TRP A 3 -3.05 -23.88 -27.19
CA TRP A 3 -1.77 -24.03 -26.47
C TRP A 3 -1.71 -25.22 -25.49
N SER A 4 -2.62 -26.19 -25.60
CA SER A 4 -2.92 -27.17 -24.55
C SER A 4 -2.10 -28.46 -24.60
N ILE A 5 -1.08 -28.60 -25.46
CA ILE A 5 -0.28 -29.84 -25.57
C ILE A 5 1.23 -29.57 -25.75
N LEU A 6 1.79 -28.63 -25.00
CA LEU A 6 3.26 -28.48 -24.92
C LEU A 6 3.78 -28.97 -23.56
N PRO A 7 4.95 -29.65 -23.51
CA PRO A 7 5.61 -29.99 -22.26
C PRO A 7 5.82 -28.75 -21.40
N LYS A 8 5.64 -28.86 -20.07
CA LYS A 8 5.74 -27.72 -19.14
C LYS A 8 7.05 -26.92 -19.28
N SER A 9 8.17 -27.59 -19.56
CA SER A 9 9.47 -26.96 -19.80
C SER A 9 9.49 -26.08 -21.07
N VAL A 10 8.83 -26.53 -22.13
CA VAL A 10 8.72 -25.80 -23.40
C VAL A 10 7.78 -24.61 -23.24
N THR A 11 6.66 -24.77 -22.54
CA THR A 11 5.73 -23.66 -22.27
C THR A 11 6.37 -22.60 -21.37
N ALA A 12 7.11 -23.01 -20.34
CA ALA A 12 7.86 -22.09 -19.48
C ALA A 12 8.95 -21.34 -20.26
N TRP A 13 9.67 -22.03 -21.14
CA TRP A 13 10.69 -21.42 -22.00
C TRP A 13 10.09 -20.38 -22.96
N LEU A 14 8.98 -20.71 -23.63
CA LEU A 14 8.26 -19.80 -24.53
C LEU A 14 7.74 -18.57 -23.79
N ASN A 15 7.13 -18.75 -22.60
CA ASN A 15 6.64 -17.62 -21.82
C ASN A 15 7.77 -16.71 -21.28
N LEU A 16 8.95 -17.27 -20.95
CA LEU A 16 10.14 -16.51 -20.58
C LEU A 16 10.73 -15.74 -21.78
N TRP A 17 10.58 -16.28 -22.97
CA TRP A 17 10.97 -15.62 -24.22
C TRP A 17 10.00 -14.49 -24.56
N ASP A 18 8.69 -14.72 -24.40
CA ASP A 18 7.66 -13.69 -24.56
C ASP A 18 7.87 -12.54 -23.55
N GLU A 19 8.18 -12.83 -22.28
CA GLU A 19 8.52 -11.81 -21.28
C GLU A 19 9.69 -10.95 -21.76
N ARG A 20 10.82 -11.58 -22.12
CA ARG A 20 12.03 -10.88 -22.56
C ARG A 20 11.81 -10.07 -23.83
N PHE A 21 11.15 -10.66 -24.81
CA PHE A 21 10.81 -9.97 -26.06
C PHE A 21 9.97 -8.73 -25.78
N CYS A 22 8.92 -8.85 -24.96
CA CYS A 22 8.08 -7.72 -24.59
C CYS A 22 8.85 -6.64 -23.80
N GLU A 23 9.78 -7.01 -22.92
CA GLU A 23 10.68 -6.07 -22.26
C GLU A 23 11.58 -5.32 -23.26
N ASP A 24 12.20 -6.04 -24.20
CA ASP A 24 13.12 -5.50 -25.20
C ASP A 24 12.43 -4.50 -26.15
N VAL A 25 11.20 -4.81 -26.57
CA VAL A 25 10.40 -3.89 -27.42
C VAL A 25 9.64 -2.83 -26.62
N ARG A 26 9.87 -2.74 -25.30
CA ARG A 26 9.17 -1.83 -24.37
C ARG A 26 7.65 -2.01 -24.33
N ASP A 27 7.14 -3.17 -24.73
CA ASP A 27 5.75 -3.58 -24.52
C ASP A 27 5.56 -4.06 -23.08
N PHE A 28 5.31 -3.08 -22.21
CA PHE A 28 5.12 -3.36 -20.79
C PHE A 28 3.90 -4.23 -20.50
N HIS A 29 2.83 -4.12 -21.29
CA HIS A 29 1.60 -4.87 -21.05
C HIS A 29 1.79 -6.34 -21.41
N GLY A 30 2.38 -6.62 -22.57
CA GLY A 30 2.75 -7.96 -23.00
C GLY A 30 3.70 -8.63 -22.00
N ALA A 31 4.68 -7.89 -21.48
CA ALA A 31 5.60 -8.42 -20.48
C ALA A 31 4.89 -8.80 -19.17
N GLN A 32 3.90 -8.01 -18.71
CA GLN A 32 3.11 -8.35 -17.52
C GLN A 32 2.18 -9.55 -17.76
N GLU A 33 1.58 -9.67 -18.94
CA GLU A 33 0.78 -10.83 -19.29
C GLU A 33 1.61 -12.12 -19.36
N ALA A 34 2.80 -12.05 -19.94
CA ALA A 34 3.73 -13.18 -19.99
C ALA A 34 4.14 -13.63 -18.57
N ARG A 35 4.42 -12.68 -17.67
CA ARG A 35 4.69 -12.95 -16.24
C ARG A 35 3.47 -13.57 -15.53
N ALA A 36 2.27 -13.06 -15.80
CA ALA A 36 1.03 -13.63 -15.24
C ALA A 36 0.78 -15.06 -15.76
N ARG A 37 1.08 -15.34 -17.02
CA ARG A 37 1.00 -16.70 -17.60
C ARG A 37 2.01 -17.66 -16.98
N LEU A 38 3.26 -17.22 -16.75
CA LEU A 38 4.26 -17.98 -15.99
C LEU A 38 3.76 -18.31 -14.58
N HIS A 39 3.05 -17.37 -13.96
CA HIS A 39 2.50 -17.52 -12.61
C HIS A 39 1.38 -18.57 -12.50
N PHE A 40 0.42 -18.59 -13.44
CA PHE A 40 -0.71 -19.54 -13.40
C PHE A 40 -0.31 -21.01 -13.67
N GLN A 41 0.94 -21.28 -14.03
CA GLN A 41 1.43 -22.64 -14.33
C GLN A 41 1.90 -23.45 -13.12
N GLY A 42 1.83 -22.93 -11.89
CA GLY A 42 2.01 -23.79 -10.70
C GLY A 42 2.35 -23.13 -9.36
N GLU A 43 2.18 -21.82 -9.18
CA GLU A 43 2.81 -21.11 -8.04
C GLU A 43 1.83 -20.59 -6.97
N ALA A 44 0.80 -21.37 -6.63
CA ALA A 44 -0.19 -21.00 -5.61
C ALA A 44 0.44 -20.64 -4.25
N GLY A 45 1.53 -21.30 -3.85
CA GLY A 45 2.27 -20.98 -2.61
C GLY A 45 2.91 -19.59 -2.60
N LYS A 46 3.18 -18.99 -3.77
CA LYS A 46 3.81 -17.66 -3.88
C LYS A 46 2.80 -16.52 -3.80
N LEU A 47 1.50 -16.80 -3.96
CA LEU A 47 0.43 -15.81 -3.75
C LEU A 47 0.36 -15.32 -2.31
N THR A 48 0.76 -16.16 -1.34
CA THR A 48 0.82 -15.79 0.08
C THR A 48 1.75 -14.59 0.34
N HIS A 49 2.84 -14.47 -0.42
CA HIS A 49 3.78 -13.35 -0.30
C HIS A 49 3.18 -12.06 -0.87
N VAL A 50 2.46 -12.15 -2.00
CA VAL A 50 1.74 -11.03 -2.61
C VAL A 50 0.61 -10.55 -1.70
N GLU A 51 -0.17 -11.48 -1.14
CA GLU A 51 -1.24 -11.17 -0.20
C GLU A 51 -0.68 -10.52 1.09
N ALA A 52 0.40 -11.06 1.64
CA ALA A 52 1.09 -10.47 2.80
C ALA A 52 1.58 -9.05 2.48
N LEU A 53 2.09 -8.82 1.27
CA LEU A 53 2.55 -7.51 0.82
C LEU A 53 1.40 -6.51 0.70
N ILE A 54 0.27 -6.90 0.07
CA ILE A 54 -0.92 -6.06 -0.08
C ILE A 54 -1.50 -5.71 1.30
N ARG A 55 -1.66 -6.70 2.18
CA ARG A 55 -2.17 -6.48 3.55
C ARG A 55 -1.27 -5.53 4.34
N ASN A 56 0.05 -5.71 4.24
CA ASN A 56 1.00 -4.84 4.90
C ASN A 56 0.95 -3.40 4.35
N ASP A 57 0.80 -3.24 3.02
CA ASP A 57 0.69 -1.92 2.40
C ASP A 57 -0.60 -1.20 2.82
N VAL A 58 -1.72 -1.91 2.88
CA VAL A 58 -2.99 -1.38 3.42
C VAL A 58 -2.82 -0.93 4.87
N ALA A 59 -2.24 -1.76 5.73
CA ALA A 59 -2.01 -1.41 7.13
C ALA A 59 -1.09 -0.20 7.28
N LEU A 60 -0.03 -0.11 6.47
CA LEU A 60 0.90 1.00 6.46
C LEU A 60 0.21 2.30 6.01
N ASN A 61 -0.58 2.26 4.94
CA ASN A 61 -1.37 3.40 4.49
C ASN A 61 -2.35 3.87 5.56
N PHE A 62 -3.01 2.94 6.27
CA PHE A 62 -3.90 3.26 7.37
C PHE A 62 -3.17 3.95 8.52
N ALA A 63 -2.03 3.40 8.96
CA ALA A 63 -1.25 3.96 10.08
C ALA A 63 -0.72 5.37 9.75
N ILE A 64 -0.18 5.57 8.54
CA ILE A 64 0.30 6.89 8.08
C ILE A 64 -0.86 7.90 8.04
N GLN A 65 -2.01 7.50 7.51
CA GLN A 65 -3.17 8.37 7.44
C GLN A 65 -3.70 8.74 8.82
N ARG A 66 -3.81 7.78 9.74
CA ARG A 66 -4.24 8.04 11.12
C ARG A 66 -3.26 8.97 11.84
N GLY A 67 -1.95 8.76 11.65
CA GLY A 67 -0.92 9.64 12.19
C GLY A 67 -1.04 11.07 11.67
N ALA A 68 -1.30 11.25 10.37
CA ALA A 68 -1.51 12.58 9.79
C ALA A 68 -2.73 13.30 10.38
N VAL A 69 -3.83 12.58 10.60
CA VAL A 69 -5.04 13.13 11.24
C VAL A 69 -4.73 13.60 12.66
N LEU A 70 -4.11 12.73 13.48
CA LEU A 70 -3.76 13.05 14.86
C LEU A 70 -2.73 14.20 14.97
N GLN A 71 -1.77 14.29 14.05
CA GLN A 71 -0.85 15.42 13.99
C GLN A 71 -1.56 16.73 13.67
N SER A 72 -2.53 16.70 12.76
CA SER A 72 -3.36 17.88 12.43
C SER A 72 -4.23 18.30 13.62
N GLU A 73 -4.79 17.34 14.34
CA GLU A 73 -5.58 17.56 15.55
C GLU A 73 -4.73 18.16 16.66
N LEU A 74 -3.56 17.58 16.93
CA LEU A 74 -2.59 18.10 17.92
C LEU A 74 -2.20 19.55 17.61
N LYS A 75 -1.86 19.86 16.35
CA LYS A 75 -1.53 21.22 15.91
C LYS A 75 -2.68 22.19 16.16
N THR A 76 -3.92 21.74 15.92
CA THR A 76 -5.12 22.55 16.15
C THR A 76 -5.30 22.82 17.65
N LEU A 77 -5.23 21.79 18.48
CA LEU A 77 -5.32 21.89 19.93
C LEU A 77 -4.24 22.79 20.54
N SER A 78 -2.99 22.69 20.06
CA SER A 78 -1.90 23.57 20.51
C SER A 78 -2.17 25.04 20.19
N VAL A 79 -2.72 25.34 19.00
CA VAL A 79 -3.11 26.71 18.64
C VAL A 79 -4.25 27.21 19.53
N TRP A 80 -5.27 26.38 19.75
CA TRP A 80 -6.37 26.72 20.67
C TRP A 80 -5.86 26.99 22.09
N LEU A 81 -4.95 26.19 22.61
CA LEU A 81 -4.37 26.41 23.94
C LEU A 81 -3.69 27.78 24.07
N VAL A 82 -2.97 28.21 23.03
CA VAL A 82 -2.32 29.53 22.98
C VAL A 82 -3.35 30.66 22.90
N ILE A 83 -4.42 30.48 22.12
CA ILE A 83 -5.47 31.50 21.92
C ILE A 83 -6.38 31.64 23.15
N SER A 84 -6.77 30.52 23.78
CA SER A 84 -7.69 30.47 24.92
C SER A 84 -7.10 31.04 26.22
N GLY A 85 -5.80 31.35 26.23
CA GLY A 85 -5.02 32.00 27.29
C GLY A 85 -5.72 32.17 28.64
N ALA A 86 -5.55 31.21 29.55
CA ALA A 86 -5.87 31.23 31.00
C ALA A 86 -7.26 31.73 31.45
N ALA A 87 -8.15 32.15 30.56
CA ALA A 87 -9.43 32.78 30.90
C ALA A 87 -10.53 31.75 31.24
N ASP A 88 -10.38 30.53 30.74
CA ASP A 88 -11.21 29.38 31.09
C ASP A 88 -10.32 28.17 31.38
N VAL A 89 -10.08 27.94 32.67
CA VAL A 89 -9.26 26.84 33.19
C VAL A 89 -9.83 25.48 32.77
N THR A 90 -11.16 25.34 32.71
CA THR A 90 -11.81 24.08 32.34
C THR A 90 -11.55 23.75 30.88
N THR A 91 -11.70 24.72 29.97
CA THR A 91 -11.38 24.52 28.55
C THR A 91 -9.89 24.21 28.33
N ALA A 92 -8.98 24.87 29.06
CA ALA A 92 -7.55 24.61 28.94
C ALA A 92 -7.16 23.20 29.44
N GLU A 93 -7.80 22.73 30.51
CA GLU A 93 -7.56 21.41 31.09
C GLU A 93 -8.11 20.28 30.19
N GLU A 94 -9.26 20.48 29.55
CA GLU A 94 -9.81 19.56 28.53
C GLU A 94 -8.90 19.46 27.29
N ILE A 95 -8.36 20.59 26.82
CA ILE A 95 -7.40 20.61 25.71
C ILE A 95 -6.12 19.85 26.11
N TYR A 96 -5.60 20.08 27.31
CA TYR A 96 -4.41 19.40 27.81
C TYR A 96 -4.62 17.89 27.95
N SER A 97 -5.78 17.47 28.47
CA SER A 97 -6.16 16.05 28.54
C SER A 97 -6.22 15.39 27.15
N SER A 98 -6.77 16.11 26.16
CA SER A 98 -6.82 15.64 24.77
C SER A 98 -5.41 15.50 24.17
N ILE A 99 -4.53 16.47 24.41
CA ILE A 99 -3.11 16.41 24.01
C ILE A 99 -2.42 15.19 24.63
N GLN A 100 -2.55 15.00 25.95
CA GLN A 100 -1.99 13.85 26.68
C GLN A 100 -2.52 12.51 26.19
N THR A 101 -3.70 12.49 25.57
CA THR A 101 -4.30 11.28 24.97
C THR A 101 -3.80 11.03 23.54
N ILE A 102 -3.53 12.09 22.77
CA ILE A 102 -3.11 12.02 21.37
C ILE A 102 -1.61 11.71 21.25
N GLU A 103 -0.76 12.29 22.09
CA GLU A 103 0.69 12.09 22.01
C GLU A 103 1.11 10.62 22.11
N PRO A 104 0.60 9.81 23.07
CA PRO A 104 0.92 8.39 23.13
C PRO A 104 0.40 7.60 21.91
N GLN A 105 -0.77 7.99 21.36
CA GLN A 105 -1.30 7.37 20.14
C GLN A 105 -0.39 7.65 18.94
N LEU A 106 0.15 8.86 18.82
CA LEU A 106 1.12 9.23 17.79
C LEU A 106 2.40 8.41 17.91
N SER A 107 2.97 8.31 19.11
CA SER A 107 4.17 7.49 19.36
C SER A 107 3.94 6.02 18.96
N THR A 108 2.79 5.46 19.36
CA THR A 108 2.41 4.07 19.01
C THR A 108 2.25 3.88 17.49
N LEU A 109 1.71 4.89 16.79
CA LEU A 109 1.57 4.85 15.33
C LEU A 109 2.92 4.96 14.63
N GLU A 110 3.85 5.77 15.13
CA GLU A 110 5.20 5.88 14.56
C GLU A 110 5.97 4.56 14.66
N GLU A 111 5.92 3.89 15.82
CA GLU A 111 6.46 2.54 15.98
C GLU A 111 5.79 1.53 15.05
N THR A 112 4.47 1.63 14.90
CA THR A 112 3.70 0.76 14.00
C THR A 112 4.11 0.98 12.54
N ILE A 113 4.27 2.23 12.11
CA ILE A 113 4.73 2.58 10.76
C ILE A 113 6.12 2.00 10.53
N TRP A 114 7.06 2.21 11.45
CA TRP A 114 8.42 1.67 11.34
C TRP A 114 8.42 0.14 11.19
N ARG A 115 7.63 -0.56 12.01
CA ARG A 115 7.47 -2.02 11.93
C ARG A 115 6.89 -2.48 10.60
N LEU A 116 5.89 -1.77 10.07
CA LEU A 116 5.26 -2.10 8.78
C LEU A 116 6.17 -1.80 7.58
N GLU A 117 6.98 -0.74 7.64
CA GLU A 117 8.00 -0.44 6.64
C GLU A 117 9.04 -1.56 6.59
N ARG A 118 9.56 -1.99 7.74
CA ARG A 118 10.44 -3.15 7.82
C ARG A 118 9.79 -4.43 7.32
N ARG A 119 8.54 -4.70 7.70
CA ARG A 119 7.82 -5.89 7.23
C ARG A 119 7.66 -5.88 5.71
N THR A 120 7.52 -4.71 5.08
CA THR A 120 7.54 -4.58 3.62
C THR A 120 8.86 -5.10 3.06
N HIS A 121 9.99 -4.67 3.65
CA HIS A 121 11.32 -5.13 3.24
C HIS A 121 11.51 -6.64 3.48
N GLU A 122 11.09 -7.15 4.64
CA GLU A 122 11.17 -8.58 4.98
C GLU A 122 10.33 -9.46 4.05
N VAL A 123 9.13 -9.01 3.67
CA VAL A 123 8.29 -9.74 2.71
C VAL A 123 8.94 -9.74 1.34
N LEU A 124 9.45 -8.60 0.88
CA LEU A 124 10.14 -8.47 -0.40
C LEU A 124 11.42 -9.31 -0.47
N SER A 125 12.25 -9.34 0.58
CA SER A 125 13.49 -10.11 0.58
C SER A 125 13.28 -11.63 0.60
N ARG A 126 12.08 -12.08 0.96
CA ARG A 126 11.67 -13.49 0.94
C ARG A 126 10.88 -13.86 -0.31
N PHE A 127 10.64 -12.93 -1.23
CA PHE A 127 9.99 -13.28 -2.49
C PHE A 127 10.87 -14.30 -3.23
N PRO A 128 10.30 -15.42 -3.69
CA PRO A 128 11.06 -16.37 -4.46
C PRO A 128 11.52 -15.73 -5.77
N GLU A 129 12.81 -15.84 -6.07
CA GLU A 129 13.37 -15.34 -7.32
C GLU A 129 12.56 -15.85 -8.52
N GLY A 130 12.26 -14.94 -9.44
CA GLY A 130 11.59 -15.31 -10.68
C GLY A 130 10.60 -14.28 -11.21
N PRO A 131 9.73 -14.70 -12.14
CA PRO A 131 8.81 -13.80 -12.85
C PRO A 131 7.87 -13.01 -11.92
N LEU A 132 7.46 -13.60 -10.80
CA LEU A 132 6.56 -12.96 -9.84
C LEU A 132 7.24 -11.81 -9.09
N GLU A 133 8.46 -12.05 -8.60
CA GLU A 133 9.25 -11.00 -7.94
C GLU A 133 9.51 -9.84 -8.91
N ARG A 134 9.92 -10.14 -10.15
CA ARG A 134 10.06 -9.14 -11.21
C ARG A 134 8.76 -8.38 -11.45
N ALA A 135 7.62 -9.07 -11.57
CA ALA A 135 6.33 -8.43 -11.76
C ALA A 135 5.97 -7.49 -10.60
N VAL A 136 6.19 -7.90 -9.35
CA VAL A 136 5.94 -7.07 -8.16
C VAL A 136 6.85 -5.85 -8.15
N ASN A 137 8.16 -6.02 -8.36
CA ASN A 137 9.13 -4.94 -8.36
C ASN A 137 8.87 -3.95 -9.51
N CYS A 138 8.64 -4.44 -10.72
CA CYS A 138 8.28 -3.60 -11.88
C CYS A 138 6.98 -2.84 -11.66
N ASN A 139 5.96 -3.47 -11.08
CA ASN A 139 4.71 -2.77 -10.77
C ASN A 139 4.96 -1.67 -9.73
N ARG A 140 5.63 -1.97 -8.61
CA ARG A 140 5.88 -1.01 -7.53
C ARG A 140 6.78 0.17 -7.91
N ALA A 141 7.65 -0.01 -8.91
CA ALA A 141 8.46 1.08 -9.45
C ALA A 141 7.62 2.13 -10.19
N ARG A 142 6.37 1.81 -10.60
CA ARG A 142 5.47 2.77 -11.27
C ARG A 142 4.85 3.71 -10.24
N SER A 143 4.86 5.01 -10.52
CA SER A 143 4.26 6.02 -9.64
C SER A 143 2.78 5.75 -9.32
N HIS A 144 2.03 5.20 -10.27
CA HIS A 144 0.61 4.88 -10.15
C HIS A 144 0.32 3.41 -9.88
N TRP A 145 1.28 2.64 -9.37
CA TRP A 145 1.08 1.21 -9.08
C TRP A 145 -0.13 0.96 -8.16
N HIS A 146 -0.32 1.84 -7.19
CA HIS A 146 -1.44 1.84 -6.25
C HIS A 146 -2.79 2.06 -6.91
N MET A 147 -2.84 2.44 -8.19
CA MET A 147 -4.07 2.63 -8.98
C MET A 147 -4.33 1.48 -9.95
N ALA A 148 -3.57 0.38 -9.88
CA ALA A 148 -3.83 -0.81 -10.68
C ALA A 148 -5.27 -1.32 -10.48
N PRO A 149 -5.97 -1.77 -11.54
CA PRO A 149 -7.37 -2.22 -11.45
C PRO A 149 -7.64 -3.19 -10.31
N LEU A 150 -6.77 -4.20 -10.15
CA LEU A 150 -6.85 -5.20 -9.09
C LEU A 150 -6.88 -4.57 -7.67
N LEU A 151 -6.05 -3.56 -7.41
CA LEU A 151 -6.00 -2.90 -6.10
C LEU A 151 -7.24 -2.02 -5.85
N LYS A 152 -7.79 -1.43 -6.91
CA LYS A 152 -9.03 -0.65 -6.84
C LYS A 152 -10.23 -1.55 -6.58
N GLU A 153 -10.29 -2.72 -7.23
CA GLU A 153 -11.31 -3.74 -7.03
C GLU A 153 -11.22 -4.34 -5.63
N ASP A 154 -10.03 -4.72 -5.17
CA ASP A 154 -9.81 -5.18 -3.80
C ASP A 154 -10.20 -4.10 -2.77
N CYS A 155 -9.85 -2.84 -3.01
CA CYS A 155 -10.27 -1.74 -2.15
C CYS A 155 -11.79 -1.59 -2.15
N ALA A 156 -12.46 -1.74 -3.30
CA ALA A 156 -13.91 -1.64 -3.40
C ALA A 156 -14.61 -2.83 -2.70
N GLY A 157 -14.11 -4.05 -2.89
CA GLY A 157 -14.65 -5.26 -2.26
C GLY A 157 -14.52 -5.27 -0.73
N ARG A 158 -13.64 -4.44 -0.16
CA ARG A 158 -13.47 -4.23 1.28
C ARG A 158 -14.18 -2.97 1.80
N ASP A 159 -15.14 -2.45 1.05
CA ASP A 159 -15.87 -1.21 1.34
C ASP A 159 -14.94 -0.02 1.61
N GLY A 160 -13.81 0.05 0.90
CA GLY A 160 -12.81 1.09 1.06
C GLY A 160 -13.12 2.38 0.30
N CYS A 161 -12.09 3.23 0.16
CA CYS A 161 -12.22 4.52 -0.53
C CYS A 161 -12.68 4.43 -2.00
N CYS A 162 -12.45 3.30 -2.67
CA CYS A 162 -12.88 3.09 -4.05
C CYS A 162 -14.40 2.93 -4.15
N THR A 163 -15.05 2.30 -3.17
CA THR A 163 -16.53 2.24 -3.09
C THR A 163 -17.11 3.61 -2.77
N ARG A 164 -16.52 4.33 -1.81
CA ARG A 164 -16.98 5.68 -1.40
C ARG A 164 -16.70 6.79 -2.40
N LYS A 165 -15.84 6.56 -3.39
CA LYS A 165 -15.42 7.55 -4.41
C LYS A 165 -14.79 8.83 -3.81
N CYS A 166 -14.22 8.79 -2.61
CA CYS A 166 -13.59 9.96 -1.98
C CYS A 166 -12.22 10.34 -2.61
N ARG A 167 -11.68 9.50 -3.50
CA ARG A 167 -10.44 9.72 -4.28
C ARG A 167 -9.16 9.99 -3.46
N CYS A 168 -9.19 9.73 -2.16
CA CYS A 168 -8.02 9.89 -1.30
C CYS A 168 -6.87 8.93 -1.70
N CYS A 169 -7.14 7.82 -2.40
CA CYS A 169 -6.12 6.90 -2.89
C CYS A 169 -5.16 7.51 -3.91
N ALA A 170 -5.56 8.58 -4.60
CA ALA A 170 -4.71 9.29 -5.56
C ALA A 170 -3.86 10.40 -4.90
N LYS A 171 -4.08 10.71 -3.63
CA LYS A 171 -3.41 11.81 -2.92
C LYS A 171 -2.36 11.26 -1.94
N PRO A 172 -1.26 11.99 -1.70
CA PRO A 172 -0.35 11.66 -0.61
C PRO A 172 -1.08 11.55 0.73
N ARG A 173 -0.71 10.56 1.55
CA ARG A 173 -1.36 10.29 2.83
C ARG A 173 -0.89 11.20 3.96
N SER A 174 0.31 11.76 3.85
CA SER A 174 0.78 12.82 4.72
C SER A 174 1.75 13.74 3.97
N THR A 175 1.97 14.93 4.49
CA THR A 175 3.01 15.85 4.00
C THR A 175 4.41 15.36 4.33
N ALA A 176 4.57 14.63 5.44
CA ALA A 176 5.84 14.06 5.88
C ALA A 176 6.23 12.78 5.13
N ARG A 177 5.26 12.02 4.60
CA ARG A 177 5.49 10.75 3.88
C ARG A 177 4.65 10.75 2.61
N ALA A 178 5.31 10.86 1.46
CA ALA A 178 4.69 10.88 0.13
C ALA A 178 4.09 9.53 -0.34
N LYS A 179 3.62 8.69 0.60
CA LYS A 179 2.98 7.41 0.29
C LYS A 179 1.58 7.66 -0.25
N GLN A 180 1.25 6.96 -1.33
CA GLN A 180 -0.10 6.87 -1.90
C GLN A 180 -0.55 5.40 -1.83
N GLY A 181 -1.86 5.17 -1.78
CA GLY A 181 -2.38 3.82 -1.57
C GLY A 181 -3.84 3.81 -1.12
N HIS A 182 -4.44 2.63 -0.99
CA HIS A 182 -5.84 2.47 -0.60
C HIS A 182 -6.02 2.40 0.92
N CYS A 183 -7.12 2.99 1.42
CA CYS A 183 -7.55 2.87 2.81
C CYS A 183 -8.82 2.03 2.91
N THR A 184 -9.11 1.49 4.10
CA THR A 184 -10.32 0.73 4.41
C THR A 184 -11.37 1.59 5.13
N SER A 185 -11.08 2.10 6.33
CA SER A 185 -12.12 2.75 7.18
C SER A 185 -11.90 4.23 7.49
N ALA A 186 -10.66 4.72 7.59
CA ALA A 186 -10.37 6.06 8.13
C ALA A 186 -10.42 7.21 7.12
N CYS A 187 -11.05 7.03 5.96
CA CYS A 187 -11.06 8.07 4.94
C CYS A 187 -12.20 9.07 5.12
N ALA A 188 -11.83 10.26 5.60
CA ALA A 188 -12.55 11.50 5.39
C ALA A 188 -12.41 11.94 3.93
#